data_AF-A0A7L9J2J6-F1
#
_entry.id   AF-A0A7L9J2J6-F1
#
_cell.length_a   1.000
_cell.length_b   1.000
_cell.length_c   1.000
_cell.angle_alpha   90.00
_cell.angle_beta   90.00
_cell.angle_gamma   90.00
#
_symmetry.space_group_name_H-M   'P 1'
#
loop_
_entity.id
_entity.type
_entity.pdbx_description
1 polymer ?
#
loop_
_entity_poly.entity_id
_entity_poly.type
_entity_poly.pdbx_seq_one_letter_code
_entity_poly.pdbx_strand_id
1 'polypeptide(L)'
;MIRATATLAAAALLLSLPAAASAAPAAVAPSAVTVSAPAVASATSARPKGSYAVKVVSVTDGDTIRVRVKGRSTPVRLIGLNAPETNPRQCYGTQATSRMKQLTKGGTVYIKADG
;
A
#
# COMPACT_ATOMS: atom_id res chain seq x y z
N MET A 1 -25.76 -6.23 -19.02
CA MET A 1 -27.00 -5.54 -18.60
C MET A 1 -27.59 -6.28 -17.41
N ILE A 2 -27.43 -5.77 -16.19
CA ILE A 2 -28.24 -6.19 -15.04
C ILE A 2 -28.56 -4.92 -14.26
N ARG A 3 -29.81 -4.48 -14.34
CA ARG A 3 -30.38 -3.40 -13.51
C ARG A 3 -31.07 -4.08 -12.32
N ALA A 4 -30.80 -3.62 -11.11
CA ALA A 4 -31.59 -3.97 -9.93
C ALA A 4 -31.89 -2.69 -9.15
N THR A 5 -33.15 -2.31 -9.11
CA THR A 5 -33.69 -1.23 -8.27
C THR A 5 -34.47 -1.87 -7.14
N ALA A 6 -34.09 -1.59 -5.90
CA ALA A 6 -34.89 -1.90 -4.73
C ALA A 6 -35.17 -0.58 -3.98
N THR A 7 -36.37 -0.06 -4.17
CA THR A 7 -36.96 0.98 -3.32
C THR A 7 -37.94 0.30 -2.37
N LEU A 8 -37.65 0.35 -1.07
CA LEU A 8 -38.68 0.34 -0.04
C LEU A 8 -38.39 1.51 0.90
N ALA A 9 -39.33 2.45 0.94
CA ALA A 9 -39.41 3.48 1.95
C ALA A 9 -40.21 2.93 3.14
N ALA A 10 -39.72 3.16 4.36
CA ALA A 10 -40.53 3.11 5.56
C ALA A 10 -40.07 4.25 6.47
N ALA A 11 -40.92 5.26 6.62
CA ALA A 11 -40.80 6.31 7.62
C ALA A 11 -41.38 5.81 8.94
N ALA A 12 -40.66 5.97 10.05
CA ALA A 12 -41.20 5.89 11.40
C ALA A 12 -40.54 6.94 12.30
N LEU A 13 -41.38 7.62 13.07
CA LEU A 13 -41.18 8.87 13.77
C LEU A 13 -40.74 8.63 15.23
N LEU A 14 -39.67 9.34 15.63
CA LEU A 14 -39.25 9.83 16.97
C LEU A 14 -39.61 9.06 18.26
N LEU A 15 -38.59 8.73 19.07
CA LEU A 15 -38.52 9.12 20.50
C LEU A 15 -37.08 8.99 21.05
N SER A 16 -36.60 10.05 21.69
CA SER A 16 -35.32 10.18 22.40
C SER A 16 -35.37 9.57 23.81
N LEU A 17 -34.31 8.91 24.26
CA LEU A 17 -33.90 8.81 25.68
C LEU A 17 -32.40 8.44 25.79
N PRO A 18 -31.57 9.20 26.55
CA PRO A 18 -30.23 8.76 26.93
C PRO A 18 -30.31 8.00 28.28
N ALA A 19 -29.85 6.76 28.32
CA ALA A 19 -29.60 6.04 29.56
C ALA A 19 -28.08 5.81 29.69
N ALA A 20 -27.47 6.61 30.56
CA ALA A 20 -26.13 6.39 31.06
C ALA A 20 -26.10 5.09 31.89
N ALA A 21 -25.14 4.22 31.61
CA ALA A 21 -24.73 3.19 32.56
C ALA A 21 -23.20 3.06 32.51
N SER A 22 -22.63 3.48 33.64
CA SER A 22 -21.23 3.42 34.03
C SER A 22 -20.73 1.97 34.10
N ALA A 23 -19.56 1.71 33.56
CA ALA A 23 -18.69 0.62 33.99
C ALA A 23 -17.25 0.90 33.53
N ALA A 24 -16.52 1.68 34.31
CA ALA A 24 -15.06 1.63 34.30
C ALA A 24 -14.60 0.43 35.14
N PRO A 25 -13.65 -0.37 34.63
CA PRO A 25 -12.71 -1.00 35.53
C PRO A 25 -11.26 -0.67 35.16
N ALA A 26 -10.53 -0.28 36.20
CA ALA A 26 -9.11 -0.48 36.45
C ALA A 26 -8.11 -0.03 35.36
N ALA A 27 -7.56 1.17 35.59
CA ALA A 27 -6.24 1.53 35.09
C ALA A 27 -5.19 0.52 35.61
N VAL A 28 -4.73 -0.36 34.73
CA VAL A 28 -3.48 -1.11 34.92
C VAL A 28 -2.33 -0.18 34.51
N ALA A 29 -1.51 0.20 35.48
CA ALA A 29 -0.33 1.01 35.26
C ALA A 29 0.66 0.25 34.34
N PRO A 30 1.13 0.85 33.22
CA PRO A 30 2.15 0.21 32.41
C PRO A 30 3.51 0.35 33.12
N SER A 31 4.08 -0.76 33.56
CA SER A 31 5.50 -0.81 33.92
C SER A 31 6.33 -0.45 32.69
N ALA A 32 7.01 0.69 32.74
CA ALA A 32 7.89 1.15 31.68
C ALA A 32 9.16 0.27 31.65
N VAL A 33 9.11 -0.82 30.89
CA VAL A 33 10.31 -1.56 30.50
C VAL A 33 11.06 -0.74 29.46
N THR A 34 12.12 -0.05 29.89
CA THR A 34 13.04 0.64 28.99
C THR A 34 13.89 -0.40 28.26
N VAL A 35 13.39 -0.91 27.14
CA VAL A 35 14.20 -1.73 26.24
C VAL A 35 15.16 -0.79 25.51
N SER A 36 16.44 -0.83 25.86
CA SER A 36 17.49 -0.12 25.13
C SER A 36 17.49 -0.62 23.68
N ALA A 37 17.02 0.23 22.77
CA ALA A 37 16.94 -0.10 21.36
C ALA A 37 18.36 -0.27 20.79
N PRO A 38 18.69 -1.39 20.14
CA PRO A 38 19.98 -1.53 19.49
C PRO A 38 20.08 -0.46 18.40
N ALA A 39 21.21 0.28 18.39
CA ALA A 39 21.52 1.25 17.35
C ALA A 39 21.56 0.52 15.99
N VAL A 40 20.52 0.70 15.19
CA VAL A 40 20.43 0.10 13.85
C VAL A 40 21.46 0.81 12.98
N ALA A 41 22.57 0.14 12.71
CA ALA A 41 23.57 0.65 11.79
C ALA A 41 22.91 0.91 10.43
N SER A 42 23.02 2.15 9.95
CA SER A 42 22.53 2.56 8.63
C SER A 42 23.20 1.73 7.55
N ALA A 43 22.49 0.73 7.01
CA ALA A 43 22.93 0.00 5.85
C ALA A 43 22.93 0.95 4.64
N THR A 44 24.12 1.40 4.22
CA THR A 44 24.28 2.09 2.95
C THR A 44 23.91 1.12 1.82
N SER A 45 22.78 1.36 1.18
CA SER A 45 22.29 0.57 0.04
C SER A 45 23.30 0.67 -1.10
N ALA A 46 24.10 -0.39 -1.32
CA ALA A 46 25.01 -0.47 -2.45
C ALA A 46 24.23 -0.66 -3.76
N ARG A 47 24.57 0.13 -4.79
CA ARG A 47 23.97 0.03 -6.13
C ARG A 47 24.27 -1.35 -6.76
N PRO A 48 23.25 -2.08 -7.26
CA PRO A 48 23.47 -3.36 -7.94
C PRO A 48 24.35 -3.23 -9.20
N LYS A 49 25.24 -4.19 -9.44
CA LYS A 49 26.10 -4.22 -10.64
C LYS A 49 25.26 -4.33 -11.93
N GLY A 50 25.67 -3.62 -12.98
CA GLY A 50 24.96 -3.62 -14.26
C GLY A 50 23.58 -2.92 -14.25
N SER A 51 23.22 -2.26 -13.16
CA SER A 51 21.98 -1.48 -13.07
C SER A 51 22.18 -0.02 -13.45
N TYR A 52 21.13 0.66 -13.89
CA TYR A 52 21.09 2.10 -14.14
C TYR A 52 19.88 2.74 -13.47
N ALA A 53 20.02 4.03 -13.11
CA ALA A 53 18.98 4.77 -12.40
C ALA A 53 17.87 5.20 -13.37
N VAL A 54 16.62 5.05 -12.94
CA VAL A 54 15.43 5.50 -13.68
C VAL A 54 14.44 6.17 -12.73
N LYS A 55 13.71 7.16 -13.26
CA LYS A 55 12.64 7.83 -12.51
C LYS A 55 11.32 7.07 -12.65
N VAL A 56 10.76 6.60 -11.54
CA VAL A 56 9.40 6.05 -11.46
C VAL A 56 8.39 7.17 -11.66
N VAL A 57 7.46 6.93 -12.57
CA VAL A 57 6.40 7.86 -12.98
C VAL A 57 5.08 7.46 -12.35
N SER A 58 4.77 6.17 -12.37
CA SER A 58 3.57 5.61 -11.75
C SER A 58 3.78 4.11 -11.48
N VAL A 59 2.86 3.54 -10.71
CA VAL A 59 2.81 2.10 -10.40
C VAL A 59 1.49 1.57 -10.95
N THR A 60 1.54 0.52 -11.75
CA THR A 60 0.34 -0.14 -12.31
C THR A 60 -0.23 -1.12 -11.28
N ASP A 61 0.60 -2.05 -10.84
CA ASP A 61 0.27 -3.20 -9.98
C ASP A 61 1.50 -3.56 -9.11
N GLY A 62 1.52 -4.73 -8.48
CA GLY A 62 2.58 -5.12 -7.55
C GLY A 62 3.89 -5.57 -8.20
N ASP A 63 3.93 -5.75 -9.52
CA ASP A 63 5.08 -6.21 -10.29
C ASP A 63 5.39 -5.33 -11.51
N THR A 64 4.54 -4.36 -11.84
CA THR A 64 4.71 -3.45 -12.98
C THR A 64 4.73 -1.99 -12.54
N ILE A 65 5.83 -1.32 -12.91
CA ILE A 65 6.02 0.12 -12.72
C ILE A 65 6.15 0.81 -14.09
N ARG A 66 5.81 2.10 -14.15
CA ARG A 66 6.12 2.95 -15.31
C ARG A 66 7.29 3.84 -14.96
N VAL A 67 8.32 3.84 -15.79
CA VAL A 67 9.54 4.61 -15.60
C VAL A 67 9.77 5.56 -16.77
N ARG A 68 10.55 6.63 -16.54
CA ARG A 68 10.95 7.55 -17.60
C ARG A 68 12.25 7.09 -18.24
N VAL A 69 12.19 6.73 -19.51
CA VAL A 69 13.34 6.30 -20.32
C VAL A 69 13.32 7.09 -21.61
N LYS A 70 14.42 7.80 -21.93
CA LYS A 70 14.53 8.64 -23.14
C LYS A 70 13.32 9.57 -23.35
N GLY A 71 12.85 10.19 -22.27
CA GLY A 71 11.68 11.09 -22.28
C GLY A 71 10.31 10.41 -22.31
N ARG A 72 10.23 9.08 -22.51
CA ARG A 72 8.96 8.34 -22.61
C ARG A 72 8.61 7.60 -21.33
N SER A 73 7.31 7.53 -21.02
CA SER A 73 6.77 6.69 -19.94
C SER A 73 6.68 5.25 -20.42
N THR A 74 7.59 4.41 -19.95
CA THR A 74 7.76 3.02 -20.40
C THR A 74 7.37 2.07 -19.27
N PRO A 75 6.48 1.08 -19.51
CA PRO A 75 6.19 0.05 -18.52
C PRO A 75 7.39 -0.89 -18.36
N VAL A 76 7.68 -1.28 -17.12
CA VAL A 76 8.71 -2.25 -16.75
C VAL A 76 8.08 -3.24 -15.79
N ARG A 77 8.13 -4.51 -16.17
CA ARG A 77 7.65 -5.63 -15.34
C ARG A 77 8.83 -6.30 -14.67
N LEU A 78 8.68 -6.61 -13.38
CA LEU A 78 9.70 -7.33 -12.61
C LEU A 78 9.76 -8.79 -13.05
N ILE A 79 10.97 -9.28 -13.32
CA ILE A 79 11.18 -10.65 -13.75
C ILE A 79 10.98 -11.60 -12.56
N GLY A 80 10.24 -12.69 -12.76
CA GLY A 80 9.99 -13.71 -11.74
C GLY A 80 8.93 -13.33 -10.70
N LEU A 81 8.24 -12.19 -10.86
CA LEU A 81 7.15 -11.76 -9.98
C LEU A 81 5.86 -11.61 -10.79
N ASN A 82 4.74 -12.07 -10.24
CA ASN A 82 3.40 -11.89 -10.81
C ASN A 82 2.45 -11.45 -9.69
N ALA A 83 2.05 -10.19 -9.68
CA ALA A 83 1.19 -9.66 -8.62
C ALA A 83 -0.29 -9.70 -9.02
N PRO A 84 -1.22 -9.71 -8.06
CA PRO A 84 -2.64 -9.58 -8.37
C PRO A 84 -2.96 -8.21 -8.99
N GLU A 85 -3.86 -8.23 -9.97
CA GLU A 85 -4.25 -7.04 -10.73
C GLU A 85 -5.27 -6.17 -10.01
N THR A 86 -5.24 -4.86 -10.30
CA THR A 86 -6.29 -3.93 -9.84
C THR A 86 -7.47 -3.85 -10.80
N ASN A 87 -7.27 -4.17 -12.08
CA ASN A 87 -8.29 -4.11 -13.13
C ASN A 87 -8.09 -5.25 -14.16
N PRO A 88 -8.99 -6.25 -14.23
CA PRO A 88 -10.10 -6.48 -13.31
C PRO A 88 -9.61 -6.65 -11.87
N ARG A 89 -10.45 -6.27 -10.90
CA ARG A 89 -10.05 -6.30 -9.49
C ARG A 89 -9.84 -7.74 -9.02
N GLN A 90 -8.61 -8.05 -8.63
CA GLN A 90 -8.26 -9.32 -7.99
C GLN A 90 -8.05 -9.12 -6.47
N CYS A 91 -8.20 -10.19 -5.70
CA CYS A 91 -7.89 -10.19 -4.28
C CYS A 91 -6.45 -9.71 -4.06
N TYR A 92 -6.25 -8.81 -3.09
CA TYR A 92 -4.96 -8.20 -2.75
C TYR A 92 -4.31 -7.29 -3.79
N GLY A 93 -4.94 -7.03 -4.95
CA GLY A 93 -4.34 -6.17 -5.97
C GLY A 93 -4.06 -4.75 -5.46
N THR A 94 -5.00 -4.16 -4.72
CA THR A 94 -4.80 -2.82 -4.12
C THR A 94 -3.66 -2.80 -3.09
N GLN A 95 -3.52 -3.86 -2.28
CA GLN A 95 -2.45 -3.98 -1.29
C GLN A 95 -1.09 -4.15 -1.99
N ALA A 96 -1.02 -4.98 -3.03
CA ALA A 96 0.20 -5.20 -3.81
C ALA A 96 0.68 -3.91 -4.48
N THR A 97 -0.22 -3.19 -5.19
CA THR A 97 0.07 -1.87 -5.77
C THR A 97 0.52 -0.87 -4.70
N SER A 98 -0.14 -0.84 -3.53
CA SER A 98 0.21 0.09 -2.46
C SER A 98 1.59 -0.20 -1.88
N ARG A 99 1.94 -1.48 -1.72
CA ARG A 99 3.27 -1.87 -1.27
C ARG A 99 4.35 -1.48 -2.27
N MET A 100 4.12 -1.70 -3.57
CA MET A 100 5.06 -1.27 -4.62
C MET A 100 5.26 0.25 -4.59
N LYS A 101 4.17 1.04 -4.45
CA LYS A 101 4.26 2.50 -4.29
C LYS A 101 5.13 2.92 -3.10
N GLN A 102 5.02 2.23 -1.96
CA GLN A 102 5.86 2.49 -0.78
C GLN A 102 7.34 2.16 -1.04
N LEU A 103 7.63 1.04 -1.71
CA LEU A 103 9.00 0.63 -2.02
C LEU A 103 9.67 1.59 -3.02
N THR A 104 8.91 2.13 -3.96
CA THR A 104 9.39 3.11 -4.94
C THR A 104 9.29 4.57 -4.46
N LYS A 105 8.96 4.78 -3.18
CA LYS A 105 8.85 6.13 -2.60
C LYS A 105 10.23 6.79 -2.62
N GLY A 106 10.32 7.95 -3.26
CA GLY A 106 11.60 8.60 -3.60
C GLY A 106 11.83 8.71 -5.11
N GLY A 107 11.07 7.96 -5.91
CA GLY A 107 10.90 8.21 -7.34
C GLY A 107 12.08 7.85 -8.22
N THR A 108 13.25 7.51 -7.67
CA THR A 108 14.39 6.98 -8.44
C THR A 108 14.73 5.58 -7.94
N VAL A 109 14.83 4.63 -8.88
CA VAL A 109 15.21 3.24 -8.61
C VAL A 109 16.31 2.80 -9.58
N TYR A 110 17.06 1.77 -9.21
CA TYR A 110 18.03 1.13 -10.10
C TYR A 110 17.40 -0.09 -10.76
N ILE A 111 17.43 -0.16 -12.09
CA ILE A 111 16.96 -1.32 -12.86
C ILE A 111 18.10 -1.93 -13.64
N LYS A 112 18.06 -3.25 -13.81
CA LYS A 112 18.94 -4.02 -14.69
C LYS A 112 18.05 -4.80 -15.65
N ALA A 113 18.35 -4.72 -16.95
CA ALA A 113 17.71 -5.58 -17.94
C ALA A 113 18.36 -6.97 -17.92
N ASP A 114 17.57 -8.01 -18.18
CA ASP A 114 18.13 -9.32 -18.50
C ASP A 114 18.64 -9.28 -19.94
N GLY A 115 19.85 -9.80 -20.15
CA GLY A 115 20.62 -9.64 -21.39
C GLY A 115 20.22 -10.64 -22.47
#